data_AF-A0A0C3NZ23-F1
#
_entry.id   AF-A0A0C3NZ23-F1
#
_cell.length_a   1.000
_cell.length_b   1.000
_cell.length_c   1.000
_cell.angle_alpha   90.00
_cell.angle_beta   90.00
_cell.angle_gamma   90.00
#
_symmetry.space_group_name_H-M   'P 1'
#
loop_
_entity.id
_entity.type
_entity.pdbx_description
1 polymer ?
#
loop_
_entity_poly.entity_id
_entity_poly.type
_entity_poly.pdbx_seq_one_letter_code
_entity_poly.pdbx_strand_id
1 'polypeptide(L)'
;MVKPAIEHHTVDIHHPPGNLPGSVERLLVGLLGTGIDVIQSYWVLLCHVVWQAEVVVPSANDIQQFNRYAYGDIYPPTYVCLSSDCPNYQMGVLTDPITYQATRFTLQYGVLPIYTTSMYFCKCFRRYHHNFSVHKSTNTRTYYYGVPSTIQVATHFFIDTPLLELFANAKVFGWQVMHCFTQKN
;
A
#
# COMPACT_ATOMS: atom_id res chain seq x y z
N MET A 1 -5.63 10.05 -2.04
CA MET A 1 -5.57 9.34 -0.74
C MET A 1 -6.44 8.09 -0.70
N VAL A 2 -7.70 8.10 -1.22
CA VAL A 2 -8.60 6.91 -1.16
C VAL A 2 -8.68 6.09 -2.44
N LYS A 3 -8.19 6.63 -3.58
CA LYS A 3 -8.22 5.97 -4.89
C LYS A 3 -7.68 4.53 -4.89
N PRO A 4 -6.51 4.20 -4.28
CA PRO A 4 -6.03 2.83 -4.22
C PRO A 4 -7.01 1.87 -3.50
N ALA A 5 -7.63 2.34 -2.41
CA ALA A 5 -8.63 1.54 -1.70
C ALA A 5 -9.89 1.31 -2.55
N ILE A 6 -10.29 2.28 -3.38
CA ILE A 6 -11.41 2.15 -4.32
C ILE A 6 -11.05 1.18 -5.45
N GLU A 7 -9.86 1.32 -6.04
CA GLU A 7 -9.35 0.43 -7.10
C GLU A 7 -9.36 -1.04 -6.65
N HIS A 8 -8.97 -1.33 -5.41
CA HIS A 8 -9.01 -2.70 -4.88
C HIS A 8 -10.41 -3.29 -4.72
N HIS A 9 -11.45 -2.46 -4.68
CA HIS A 9 -12.84 -2.90 -4.59
C HIS A 9 -13.57 -2.81 -5.94
N THR A 10 -12.86 -2.41 -7.01
CA THR A 10 -13.45 -2.18 -8.33
C THR A 10 -12.88 -3.15 -9.36
N VAL A 11 -13.74 -3.71 -10.20
CA VAL A 11 -13.34 -4.67 -11.25
C VAL A 11 -12.64 -3.95 -12.41
N ASP A 12 -13.11 -2.75 -12.76
CA ASP A 12 -12.53 -1.90 -13.80
C ASP A 12 -11.77 -0.74 -13.16
N ILE A 13 -10.44 -0.73 -13.31
CA ILE A 13 -9.57 0.33 -12.78
C ILE A 13 -9.49 1.55 -13.70
N HIS A 14 -9.95 1.44 -14.95
CA HIS A 14 -9.87 2.53 -15.93
C HIS A 14 -11.01 3.53 -15.77
N HIS A 15 -12.12 3.14 -15.12
CA HIS A 15 -13.28 3.99 -14.90
C HIS A 15 -13.62 4.05 -13.41
N PRO A 16 -14.09 5.21 -12.89
CA PRO A 16 -14.56 5.29 -11.51
C PRO A 16 -15.80 4.39 -11.32
N PRO A 17 -15.91 3.68 -10.18
CA PRO A 17 -17.12 2.93 -9.89
C PRO A 17 -18.33 3.85 -9.69
N GLY A 18 -19.52 3.37 -10.03
CA GLY A 18 -20.76 4.12 -9.86
C GLY A 18 -21.06 4.46 -8.38
N ASN A 19 -20.68 3.56 -7.46
CA ASN A 19 -20.82 3.76 -6.02
C ASN A 19 -19.48 3.53 -5.33
N LEU A 20 -19.24 4.26 -4.23
CA LEU A 20 -18.08 4.02 -3.38
C LEU A 20 -18.25 2.72 -2.59
N PRO A 21 -17.15 2.01 -2.29
CA PRO A 21 -17.19 0.92 -1.32
C PRO A 21 -17.66 1.43 0.06
N GLY A 22 -18.51 0.69 0.76
CA GLY A 22 -19.07 1.14 2.05
C GLY A 22 -18.03 1.35 3.17
N SER A 23 -16.83 0.79 3.04
CA SER A 23 -15.68 1.13 3.90
C SER A 23 -15.16 2.54 3.64
N VAL A 24 -15.06 2.93 2.37
CA VAL A 24 -14.66 4.26 1.92
C VAL A 24 -15.70 5.32 2.27
N GLU A 25 -16.98 5.01 2.10
CA GLU A 25 -18.06 5.94 2.50
C GLU A 25 -18.00 6.25 4.00
N ARG A 26 -17.90 5.21 4.85
CA ARG A 26 -17.79 5.40 6.30
C ARG A 26 -16.55 6.18 6.71
N LEU A 27 -15.43 5.97 6.02
CA LEU A 27 -14.21 6.75 6.23
C LEU A 27 -14.45 8.24 5.92
N LEU A 28 -15.04 8.54 4.76
CA LEU A 28 -15.29 9.92 4.34
C LEU A 28 -16.33 10.61 5.23
N VAL A 29 -17.38 9.91 5.65
CA VAL A 29 -18.35 10.38 6.65
C VAL A 29 -17.63 10.75 7.95
N GLY A 30 -16.73 9.88 8.44
CA GLY A 30 -15.98 10.14 9.67
C GLY A 30 -14.99 11.30 9.56
N LEU A 31 -14.33 11.45 8.41
CA LEU A 31 -13.33 12.51 8.17
C LEU A 31 -13.97 13.88 7.93
N LEU A 32 -15.03 13.93 7.13
CA LEU A 32 -15.68 15.19 6.74
C LEU A 32 -16.77 15.61 7.73
N GLY A 33 -17.22 14.69 8.60
CA GLY A 33 -18.30 14.95 9.56
C GLY A 33 -19.66 15.19 8.90
N THR A 34 -19.87 14.66 7.69
CA THR A 34 -21.09 14.86 6.89
C THR A 34 -21.91 13.57 6.79
N GLY A 35 -23.18 13.70 6.36
CA GLY A 35 -24.05 12.55 6.09
C GLY A 35 -23.58 11.71 4.90
N ILE A 36 -23.97 10.42 4.88
CA ILE A 36 -23.62 9.48 3.81
C ILE A 36 -24.25 9.87 2.46
N ASP A 37 -25.43 10.48 2.50
CA ASP A 37 -26.15 11.06 1.37
C ASP A 37 -25.35 12.20 0.70
N VAL A 38 -24.69 13.03 1.51
CA VAL A 38 -23.81 14.09 1.03
C VAL A 38 -22.55 13.50 0.38
N ILE A 39 -21.94 12.48 1.00
CA ILE A 39 -20.78 11.77 0.43
C ILE A 39 -21.12 11.14 -0.92
N GLN A 40 -22.26 10.48 -1.03
CA GLN A 40 -22.73 9.87 -2.28
C GLN A 40 -22.97 10.94 -3.36
N SER A 41 -23.58 12.07 -2.99
CA SER A 41 -23.78 13.20 -3.90
C SER A 41 -22.45 13.79 -4.39
N TYR A 42 -21.47 13.94 -3.50
CA TYR A 42 -20.13 14.40 -3.87
C TYR A 42 -19.41 13.41 -4.79
N TRP A 43 -19.56 12.10 -4.54
CA TRP A 43 -18.98 11.09 -5.43
C TRP A 43 -19.55 11.19 -6.84
N VAL A 44 -20.87 11.28 -6.99
CA VAL A 44 -21.52 11.44 -8.31
C VAL A 44 -20.99 12.66 -9.06
N LEU A 45 -20.73 13.76 -8.35
CA LEU A 45 -20.24 15.01 -8.95
C LEU A 45 -18.73 15.00 -9.25
N LEU A 46 -17.93 14.37 -8.41
CA LEU A 46 -16.47 14.51 -8.41
C LEU A 46 -15.73 13.26 -8.86
N CYS A 47 -16.40 12.12 -9.08
CA CYS A 47 -15.75 10.83 -9.34
C CYS A 47 -14.75 10.90 -10.50
N HIS A 48 -15.13 11.51 -11.62
CA HIS A 48 -14.25 11.65 -12.79
C HIS A 48 -13.04 12.56 -12.51
N VAL A 49 -13.24 13.63 -11.75
CA VAL A 49 -12.15 14.54 -11.33
C VAL A 49 -11.17 13.81 -10.44
N VAL A 50 -11.67 13.08 -9.43
CA VAL A 50 -10.86 12.25 -8.53
C VAL A 50 -10.13 11.15 -9.28
N TRP A 51 -10.75 10.57 -10.32
CA TRP A 51 -10.14 9.51 -11.13
C TRP A 51 -9.00 10.02 -12.01
N GLN A 52 -9.10 11.24 -12.53
CA GLN A 52 -8.10 11.86 -13.40
C GLN A 52 -7.02 12.64 -12.65
N ALA A 53 -7.24 12.96 -11.37
CA ALA A 53 -6.29 13.70 -10.57
C ALA A 53 -4.93 12.99 -10.47
N GLU A 54 -3.85 13.78 -10.57
CA GLU A 54 -2.51 13.33 -10.21
C GLU A 54 -2.42 12.97 -8.73
N VAL A 55 -1.33 12.30 -8.34
CA VAL A 55 -1.08 11.91 -6.95
C VAL A 55 -1.08 13.14 -6.04
N VAL A 56 -2.16 13.30 -5.28
CA VAL A 56 -2.28 14.36 -4.27
C VAL A 56 -1.27 14.09 -3.16
N VAL A 57 -0.32 15.02 -2.98
CA VAL A 57 0.63 15.00 -1.86
C VAL A 57 -0.08 15.54 -0.62
N PRO A 58 -0.32 14.72 0.42
CA PRO A 58 -1.02 15.17 1.61
C PRO A 58 -0.15 16.13 2.44
N SER A 59 -0.78 17.08 3.11
CA SER A 59 -0.11 17.90 4.13
C SER A 59 0.12 17.09 5.41
N ALA A 60 0.99 17.57 6.30
CA ALA A 60 1.21 16.95 7.61
C ALA A 60 -0.08 16.88 8.44
N ASN A 61 -0.95 17.89 8.34
CA ASN A 61 -2.25 17.90 9.00
C ASN A 61 -3.18 16.83 8.43
N ASP A 62 -3.21 16.65 7.10
CA ASP A 62 -4.03 15.61 6.47
C ASP A 62 -3.61 14.23 6.96
N ILE A 63 -2.30 13.97 7.01
CA ILE A 63 -1.77 12.71 7.53
C ILE A 63 -2.13 12.50 8.99
N GLN A 64 -2.01 13.53 9.83
CA GLN A 64 -2.37 13.43 11.24
C GLN A 64 -3.86 13.10 11.44
N GLN A 65 -4.74 13.68 10.63
CA GLN A 65 -6.17 13.37 10.66
C GLN A 65 -6.46 11.96 10.13
N PHE A 66 -5.85 11.57 9.00
CA PHE A 66 -6.02 10.25 8.40
C PHE A 66 -5.39 9.11 9.21
N ASN A 67 -4.34 9.37 9.98
CA ASN A 67 -3.71 8.38 10.85
C ASN A 67 -4.69 7.81 11.90
N ARG A 68 -5.77 8.54 12.22
CA ARG A 68 -6.85 8.01 13.07
C ARG A 68 -7.62 6.86 12.41
N TYR A 69 -7.58 6.77 11.09
CA TYR A 69 -8.38 5.85 10.28
C TYR A 69 -7.56 4.97 9.32
N ALA A 70 -6.22 5.06 9.38
CA ALA A 70 -5.20 4.41 8.52
C ALA A 70 -4.99 5.07 7.14
N TYR A 71 -3.80 5.64 6.95
CA TYR A 71 -3.39 6.30 5.71
C TYR A 71 -2.50 5.40 4.85
N GLY A 72 -2.91 5.11 3.62
CA GLY A 72 -2.03 4.43 2.65
C GLY A 72 -1.91 2.93 2.88
N ASP A 73 -3.06 2.27 3.08
CA ASP A 73 -3.16 0.82 3.16
C ASP A 73 -2.43 0.12 2.00
N ILE A 74 -1.83 -1.01 2.34
CA ILE A 74 -0.93 -1.74 1.45
C ILE A 74 -1.57 -3.03 0.97
N TYR A 75 -1.54 -3.24 -0.34
CA TYR A 75 -2.11 -4.40 -1.00
C TYR A 75 -1.07 -5.08 -1.90
N PRO A 76 -1.35 -6.29 -2.42
CA PRO A 76 -0.55 -6.87 -3.48
C PRO A 76 -0.61 -5.99 -4.73
N PRO A 77 0.47 -5.91 -5.52
CA PRO A 77 0.54 -5.04 -6.69
C PRO A 77 -0.27 -5.56 -7.89
N THR A 78 -1.16 -6.52 -7.66
CA THR A 78 -1.91 -7.23 -8.68
C THR A 78 -3.20 -7.76 -8.07
N TYR A 79 -4.22 -7.90 -8.92
CA TYR A 79 -5.47 -8.56 -8.62
C TYR A 79 -5.60 -9.91 -9.34
N VAL A 80 -4.59 -10.32 -10.11
CA VAL A 80 -4.55 -11.57 -10.87
C VAL A 80 -3.32 -12.41 -10.53
N CYS A 81 -3.32 -13.66 -10.97
CA CYS A 81 -2.15 -14.52 -10.83
C CYS A 81 -0.97 -14.03 -11.69
N LEU A 82 0.19 -13.79 -11.05
CA LEU A 82 1.46 -13.45 -11.72
C LEU A 82 2.42 -14.64 -11.88
N SER A 83 2.01 -15.81 -11.42
CA SER A 83 2.86 -17.00 -11.47
C SER A 83 2.86 -17.60 -12.87
N SER A 84 3.98 -17.52 -13.58
CA SER A 84 4.11 -18.03 -14.96
C SER A 84 4.01 -19.57 -15.05
N ASP A 85 4.27 -20.28 -13.95
CA ASP A 85 4.05 -21.72 -13.76
C ASP A 85 2.57 -22.07 -13.52
N CYS A 86 1.67 -21.09 -13.40
CA CYS A 86 0.26 -21.34 -13.23
C CYS A 86 -0.47 -21.48 -14.58
N PRO A 87 -1.26 -22.56 -14.80
CA PRO A 87 -2.10 -22.69 -15.99
C PRO A 87 -3.14 -21.57 -16.16
N ASN A 88 -3.44 -20.82 -15.10
CA ASN A 88 -4.38 -19.71 -15.07
C ASN A 88 -3.67 -18.35 -14.91
N TYR A 89 -2.44 -18.24 -15.41
CA TYR A 89 -1.68 -16.99 -15.44
C TYR A 89 -2.54 -15.87 -16.06
N GLN A 90 -2.69 -14.76 -15.33
CA GLN A 90 -3.51 -13.60 -15.70
C GLN A 90 -5.00 -13.86 -16.04
N MET A 91 -5.52 -15.08 -15.85
CA MET A 91 -6.90 -15.46 -16.24
C MET A 91 -7.87 -15.55 -15.06
N GLY A 92 -7.45 -15.24 -13.82
CA GLY A 92 -8.31 -15.30 -12.65
C GLY A 92 -7.97 -14.25 -11.60
N VAL A 93 -9.01 -13.84 -10.87
CA VAL A 93 -8.92 -12.82 -9.82
C VAL A 93 -8.51 -13.45 -8.49
N LEU A 94 -7.72 -12.72 -7.71
CA LEU A 94 -7.36 -13.07 -6.34
C LEU A 94 -8.57 -12.97 -5.41
N THR A 95 -8.71 -13.94 -4.51
CA THR A 95 -9.81 -14.09 -3.55
C THR A 95 -9.30 -14.09 -2.10
N ASP A 96 -10.20 -14.30 -1.13
CA ASP A 96 -9.89 -14.54 0.28
C ASP A 96 -8.90 -13.52 0.91
N PRO A 97 -9.29 -12.23 0.93
CA PRO A 97 -8.47 -11.18 1.53
C PRO A 97 -8.27 -11.44 3.02
N ILE A 98 -7.03 -11.32 3.48
CA ILE A 98 -6.68 -11.27 4.91
C ILE A 98 -6.02 -9.93 5.16
N THR A 99 -6.65 -9.14 6.01
CA THR A 99 -6.20 -7.78 6.38
C THR A 99 -5.81 -7.74 7.84
N TYR A 100 -4.71 -7.06 8.14
CA TYR A 100 -4.24 -6.85 9.51
C TYR A 100 -3.55 -5.48 9.66
N GLN A 101 -3.50 -4.99 10.90
CA GLN A 101 -2.81 -3.73 11.23
C GLN A 101 -1.30 -3.88 11.09
N ALA A 102 -0.66 -2.83 10.60
CA ALA A 102 0.77 -2.75 10.42
C ALA A 102 1.27 -1.31 10.60
N THR A 103 2.58 -1.15 10.58
CA THR A 103 3.26 0.14 10.73
C THR A 103 4.17 0.39 9.54
N ARG A 104 4.03 1.57 8.93
CA ARG A 104 4.88 2.03 7.83
C ARG A 104 5.78 3.16 8.30
N PHE A 105 7.08 2.99 8.09
CA PHE A 105 8.09 3.99 8.39
C PHE A 105 8.43 4.76 7.11
N THR A 106 8.26 6.08 7.17
CA THR A 106 8.47 6.98 6.03
C THR A 106 9.47 8.07 6.42
N LEU A 107 10.23 8.56 5.43
CA LEU A 107 11.18 9.64 5.65
C LEU A 107 10.47 10.97 5.91
N GLN A 108 9.45 11.29 5.12
CA GLN A 108 8.81 12.61 5.13
C GLN A 108 7.78 12.77 6.26
N TYR A 109 7.10 11.68 6.64
CA TYR A 109 5.92 11.74 7.51
C TYR A 109 6.10 10.95 8.82
N GLY A 110 7.28 10.36 9.04
CA GLY A 110 7.56 9.53 10.20
C GLY A 110 6.80 8.21 10.16
N VAL A 111 6.22 7.83 11.31
CA VAL A 111 5.56 6.54 11.53
C VAL A 111 4.07 6.64 11.25
N LEU A 112 3.56 5.78 10.37
CA LEU A 112 2.17 5.75 9.94
C LEU A 112 1.50 4.41 10.32
N PRO A 113 0.36 4.41 11.03
CA PRO A 113 -0.47 3.23 11.17
C PRO A 113 -1.18 2.94 9.84
N ILE A 114 -1.07 1.70 9.37
CA ILE A 114 -1.67 1.25 8.12
C ILE A 114 -2.38 -0.09 8.32
N TYR A 115 -3.26 -0.46 7.39
CA TYR A 115 -3.64 -1.85 7.19
C TYR A 115 -2.87 -2.42 6.00
N THR A 116 -2.55 -3.71 6.07
CA THR A 116 -2.06 -4.45 4.92
C THR A 116 -2.95 -5.65 4.64
N THR A 117 -3.23 -5.86 3.36
CA THR A 117 -4.06 -6.95 2.87
C THR A 117 -3.22 -7.90 2.03
N SER A 118 -3.39 -9.19 2.26
CA SER A 118 -2.91 -10.25 1.39
C SER A 118 -4.09 -10.94 0.72
N MET A 119 -3.92 -11.41 -0.51
CA MET A 119 -4.97 -12.10 -1.26
C MET A 119 -4.49 -13.46 -1.73
N TYR A 120 -5.41 -14.38 -1.95
CA TYR A 120 -5.12 -15.77 -2.27
C TYR A 120 -5.60 -16.13 -3.68
N PHE A 121 -4.84 -16.96 -4.39
CA PHE A 121 -5.29 -17.54 -5.64
C PHE A 121 -5.52 -19.04 -5.47
N CYS A 122 -6.77 -19.47 -5.59
CA CYS A 122 -7.14 -20.85 -5.34
C CYS A 122 -6.59 -21.84 -6.39
N LYS A 123 -6.32 -21.41 -7.63
CA LYS A 123 -5.89 -22.31 -8.72
C LYS A 123 -4.42 -22.74 -8.64
N CYS A 124 -3.54 -21.91 -8.07
CA CYS A 124 -2.13 -22.28 -7.85
C CYS A 124 -1.71 -22.23 -6.38
N PHE A 125 -2.67 -22.12 -5.46
CA PHE A 125 -2.43 -22.16 -4.01
C PHE A 125 -1.40 -21.13 -3.54
N ARG A 126 -1.37 -19.94 -4.14
CA ARG A 126 -0.44 -18.85 -3.76
C ARG A 126 -1.16 -17.75 -3.02
N ARG A 127 -0.54 -17.26 -1.95
CA ARG A 127 -0.95 -16.03 -1.27
C ARG A 127 -0.02 -14.90 -1.68
N TYR A 128 -0.60 -13.84 -2.20
CA TYR A 128 0.08 -12.64 -2.67
C TYR A 128 0.09 -11.61 -1.55
N HIS A 129 1.29 -11.14 -1.23
CA HIS A 129 1.56 -10.04 -0.31
C HIS A 129 2.07 -8.83 -1.12
N HIS A 130 2.45 -7.76 -0.45
CA HIS A 130 2.89 -6.52 -1.09
C HIS A 130 4.16 -6.67 -1.94
N ASN A 131 5.18 -7.36 -1.44
CA ASN A 131 6.46 -7.49 -2.16
C ASN A 131 6.75 -8.90 -2.68
N PHE A 132 5.95 -9.89 -2.28
CA PHE A 132 6.18 -11.28 -2.63
C PHE A 132 4.88 -12.08 -2.65
N SER A 133 4.92 -13.26 -3.27
CA SER A 133 3.92 -14.31 -3.10
C SER A 133 4.52 -15.51 -2.36
N VAL A 134 3.67 -16.31 -1.71
CA VAL A 134 4.05 -17.55 -1.03
C VAL A 134 3.19 -18.69 -1.55
N HIS A 135 3.83 -19.77 -1.99
CA HIS A 135 3.14 -21.00 -2.38
C HIS A 135 2.81 -21.85 -1.14
N LYS A 136 1.55 -22.26 -0.98
CA LYS A 136 1.05 -22.89 0.25
C LYS A 136 1.73 -24.21 0.59
N SER A 137 2.03 -25.07 -0.39
CA SER A 137 2.58 -26.41 -0.10
C SER A 137 4.10 -26.42 0.08
N THR A 138 4.82 -25.59 -0.67
CA THR A 138 6.30 -25.56 -0.65
C THR A 138 6.84 -24.50 0.30
N ASN A 139 5.98 -23.59 0.78
CA ASN A 139 6.34 -22.40 1.54
C ASN A 139 7.40 -21.52 0.83
N THR A 140 7.51 -21.65 -0.49
CA THR A 140 8.47 -20.88 -1.29
C THR A 140 7.98 -19.46 -1.44
N ARG A 141 8.83 -18.51 -1.07
CA ARG A 141 8.60 -17.08 -1.28
C ARG A 141 9.19 -16.64 -2.61
N THR A 142 8.38 -15.98 -3.43
CA THR A 142 8.80 -15.41 -4.72
C THR A 142 8.57 -13.91 -4.71
N TYR A 143 9.63 -13.13 -4.80
CA TYR A 143 9.57 -11.66 -4.85
C TYR A 143 9.19 -11.18 -6.24
N TYR A 144 8.44 -10.08 -6.30
CA TYR A 144 8.10 -9.47 -7.58
C TYR A 144 9.32 -8.80 -8.22
N TYR A 145 9.26 -8.59 -9.53
CA TYR A 145 10.33 -7.93 -10.26
C TYR A 145 10.46 -6.44 -9.89
N GLY A 146 11.69 -5.94 -9.86
CA GLY A 146 12.00 -4.54 -9.58
C GLY A 146 12.27 -4.24 -8.09
N VAL A 147 12.58 -2.97 -7.80
CA VAL A 147 12.74 -2.47 -6.43
C VAL A 147 11.45 -1.75 -6.02
N PRO A 148 10.73 -2.25 -5.01
CA PRO A 148 9.49 -1.60 -4.57
C PRO A 148 9.78 -0.27 -3.86
N SER A 149 8.82 0.65 -3.90
CA SER A 149 8.90 1.94 -3.18
C SER A 149 8.71 1.78 -1.66
N THR A 150 8.10 0.69 -1.23
CA THR A 150 7.90 0.31 0.17
C THR A 150 8.23 -1.18 0.34
N ILE A 151 9.10 -1.49 1.31
CA ILE A 151 9.57 -2.85 1.60
C ILE A 151 8.93 -3.37 2.88
N GLN A 152 8.31 -4.54 2.79
CA GLN A 152 7.80 -5.34 3.90
C GLN A 152 8.98 -6.06 4.58
N VAL A 153 9.48 -5.47 5.66
CA VAL A 153 10.62 -6.02 6.41
C VAL A 153 10.20 -7.08 7.43
N ALA A 154 8.93 -7.04 7.87
CA ALA A 154 8.31 -8.07 8.69
C ALA A 154 6.81 -8.12 8.40
N THR A 155 6.08 -9.07 8.99
CA THR A 155 4.63 -9.18 8.81
C THR A 155 3.93 -7.84 9.03
N HIS A 156 4.18 -7.18 10.15
CA HIS A 156 3.53 -5.92 10.54
C HIS A 156 4.38 -4.66 10.31
N PHE A 157 5.52 -4.74 9.61
CA PHE A 157 6.43 -3.60 9.48
C PHE A 157 6.85 -3.37 8.02
N PHE A 158 6.70 -2.12 7.58
CA PHE A 158 6.98 -1.64 6.24
C PHE A 158 7.88 -0.42 6.29
N ILE A 159 8.84 -0.30 5.37
CA ILE A 159 9.77 0.83 5.32
C ILE A 159 9.85 1.35 3.89
N ASP A 160 9.71 2.66 3.72
CA ASP A 160 9.85 3.30 2.42
C ASP A 160 11.31 3.39 1.96
N THR A 161 11.53 3.23 0.66
CA THR A 161 12.86 3.23 0.05
C THR A 161 13.67 4.50 0.34
N PRO A 162 13.10 5.73 0.29
CA PRO A 162 13.84 6.94 0.69
C PRO A 162 14.39 6.90 2.13
N LEU A 163 13.70 6.25 3.07
CA LEU A 163 14.20 6.11 4.44
C LEU A 163 15.34 5.09 4.52
N LEU A 164 15.25 4.00 3.76
CA LEU A 164 16.33 3.02 3.64
C LEU A 164 17.57 3.61 2.97
N GLU A 165 17.38 4.44 1.94
CA GLU A 165 18.46 5.18 1.28
C GLU A 165 19.14 6.15 2.23
N LEU A 166 18.38 6.86 3.07
CA LEU A 166 18.95 7.70 4.14
C LEU A 166 19.83 6.85 5.07
N PHE A 167 19.36 5.69 5.53
CA PHE A 167 20.15 4.82 6.40
C PHE A 167 21.39 4.25 5.70
N ALA A 168 21.30 3.89 4.43
CA ALA A 168 22.43 3.43 3.63
C ALA A 168 23.49 4.53 3.51
N ASN A 169 23.08 5.75 3.14
CA ASN A 169 23.95 6.91 3.04
C ASN A 169 24.58 7.27 4.38
N ALA A 170 23.80 7.29 5.46
CA ALA A 170 24.29 7.56 6.81
C ALA A 170 25.34 6.54 7.26
N LYS A 171 25.18 5.26 6.91
CA LYS A 171 26.20 4.23 7.20
C LYS A 171 27.49 4.45 6.41
N VAL A 172 27.40 4.80 5.12
CA VAL A 172 28.57 5.05 4.27
C VAL A 172 29.34 6.28 4.74
N PHE A 173 28.66 7.40 4.96
CA PHE A 173 29.32 8.66 5.33
C PHE A 173 29.69 8.71 6.82
N GLY A 174 28.88 8.12 7.71
CA GLY A 174 29.18 8.07 9.15
C GLY A 174 30.48 7.34 9.46
N TRP A 175 30.82 6.31 8.67
CA TRP A 175 32.10 5.61 8.78
C TRP A 175 33.31 6.47 8.38
N GLN A 176 33.16 7.34 7.37
CA GLN A 176 34.24 8.23 6.94
C GLN A 176 34.59 9.29 7.99
N VAL A 177 33.60 9.77 8.75
CA VAL A 177 33.85 10.74 9.83
C VAL A 177 34.64 10.11 10.98
N MET A 178 34.36 8.86 11.35
CA MET A 178 35.08 8.16 12.43
C MET A 178 36.56 7.86 12.09
N HIS A 179 36.90 7.60 10.82
CA HIS A 179 38.29 7.37 10.40
C HIS A 179 39.18 8.63 10.48
N CYS A 180 38.61 9.82 10.23
CA CYS A 180 39.34 11.08 10.40
C CYS A 180 39.68 11.40 11.87
N PHE A 181 38.89 10.90 12.83
CA PHE A 181 39.17 11.08 14.26
C PHE A 181 40.20 10.08 14.81
N THR A 182 40.43 8.95 14.13
CA THR A 182 41.38 7.91 14.58
C THR A 182 42.77 8.03 13.97
N GLN A 183 42.98 8.86 12.95
CA GLN A 183 44.31 9.14 12.36
C GLN A 183 45.03 10.36 12.96
N LYS A 184 44.45 11.01 13.99
CA LYS A 184 45.14 12.03 14.79
C LYS A 184 45.62 11.40 16.10
N ASN A 185 46.66 10.56 16.04
CA ASN A 185 47.56 10.24 17.16
C ASN A 185 48.83 9.60 16.61
#